data_AF-A0A946HEK8-F1
#
_entry.id   AF-A0A946HEK8-F1
#
_cell.length_a   1.000
_cell.length_b   1.000
_cell.length_c   1.000
_cell.angle_alpha   90.00
_cell.angle_beta   90.00
_cell.angle_gamma   90.00
#
_symmetry.space_group_name_H-M   'P 1'
#
loop_
_entity.id
_entity.type
_entity.pdbx_description
1 polymer ?
#
loop_
_entity_poly.entity_id
_entity_poly.type
_entity_poly.pdbx_seq_one_letter_code
_entity_poly.pdbx_strand_id
1 'polypeptide(L)' 'MKIVFALPLVGLALFCVYGFLASAEASDPSEQFRWRSGYTVLGLLSLLGALALLFGKRNSDSDR' A
#
# COMPACT_ATOMS: atom_id res chain seq x y z
N MET A 1 4.81 -9.23 -16.99
CA MET A 1 5.17 -9.53 -15.59
C MET A 1 4.66 -8.48 -14.59
N LYS A 2 3.48 -7.89 -14.79
CA LYS A 2 2.96 -6.83 -13.91
C LYS A 2 2.37 -7.39 -12.61
N ILE A 3 1.78 -8.57 -12.69
CA ILE A 3 1.19 -9.30 -11.56
C ILE A 3 2.21 -9.71 -10.50
N VAL A 4 3.45 -10.05 -10.91
CA VAL A 4 4.52 -10.42 -9.98
C VAL A 4 4.93 -9.24 -9.10
N PHE A 5 4.82 -8.00 -9.61
CA PHE A 5 5.05 -6.77 -8.84
C PHE A 5 3.80 -6.29 -8.09
N ALA A 6 2.60 -6.54 -8.62
CA ALA A 6 1.35 -6.18 -7.93
C ALA A 6 1.10 -7.02 -6.67
N LEU A 7 1.46 -8.31 -6.69
CA LEU A 7 1.27 -9.23 -5.57
C LEU A 7 1.95 -8.77 -4.25
N PRO A 8 3.24 -8.38 -4.23
CA PRO A 8 3.87 -7.87 -3.02
C PRO A 8 3.33 -6.50 -2.59
N LEU A 9 2.89 -5.64 -3.51
CA LEU A 9 2.26 -4.35 -3.17
C LEU A 9 0.92 -4.54 -2.44
N VAL A 10 0.12 -5.52 -2.88
CA VAL A 10 -1.11 -5.91 -2.18
C VAL A 10 -0.79 -6.52 -0.82
N GLY A 11 0.23 -7.39 -0.73
CA GLY A 11 0.70 -7.94 0.54
C GLY A 11 1.16 -6.86 1.53
N LEU A 12 1.92 -5.87 1.05
CA LEU A 12 2.36 -4.71 1.84
C LEU A 12 1.18 -3.84 2.30
N ALA A 13 0.16 -3.68 1.45
CA ALA A 13 -1.04 -2.95 1.80
C ALA A 13 -1.81 -3.67 2.93
N LEU A 14 -1.96 -5.00 2.86
CA LEU A 14 -2.57 -5.80 3.92
C LEU A 14 -1.75 -5.74 5.22
N PHE A 15 -0.42 -5.79 5.12
CA PHE A 15 0.47 -5.61 6.27
C PHE A 15 0.28 -4.24 6.94
N CYS A 16 0.14 -3.17 6.14
CA CYS A 16 -0.17 -1.84 6.67
C CYS A 16 -1.54 -1.79 7.37
N VAL A 17 -2.57 -2.44 6.83
CA VAL A 17 -3.89 -2.51 7.48
C VAL A 17 -3.80 -3.26 8.81
N TYR A 18 -3.04 -4.35 8.87
CA TYR A 18 -2.81 -5.08 10.11
C TYR A 18 -2.04 -4.24 11.15
N GLY A 19 -0.98 -3.55 10.73
CA GLY A 19 -0.22 -2.64 11.60
C GLY A 19 -1.03 -1.44 12.09
N PHE A 20 -1.96 -0.93 11.28
CA PHE A 20 -2.92 0.10 11.69
C PHE A 20 -3.88 -0.42 12.76
N LEU A 21 -4.38 -1.65 12.60
CA LEU A 21 -5.28 -2.27 13.56
C LEU A 21 -4.57 -2.58 14.88
N ALA A 22 -3.34 -3.09 14.82
CA ALA A 22 -2.47 -3.28 15.98
C ALA A 22 -2.14 -1.95 16.68
N SER A 23 -1.90 -0.88 15.91
CA SER A 23 -1.66 0.45 16.52
C SER A 23 -2.84 0.96 17.34
N ALA A 24 -4.06 0.48 17.08
CA ALA A 24 -5.23 0.85 17.89
C ALA A 24 -5.19 0.25 19.31
N GLU A 25 -4.34 -0.75 19.57
CA GLU A 25 -4.15 -1.31 20.92
C GLU A 25 -3.22 -0.45 21.80
N ALA A 26 -2.49 0.50 21.21
CA ALA A 26 -1.59 1.37 21.96
C ALA A 26 -2.37 2.27 22.94
N SER A 27 -1.92 2.29 24.20
CA SER A 27 -2.57 3.04 25.29
C SER A 27 -2.37 4.56 25.19
N ASP A 28 -1.31 5.01 24.51
CA ASP A 28 -1.01 6.42 24.32
C ASP A 28 -1.65 6.98 23.03
N PRO A 29 -2.55 7.98 23.12
CA PRO A 29 -3.29 8.48 21.96
C PRO A 29 -2.37 9.16 20.93
N SER A 30 -1.28 9.80 21.36
CA SER A 30 -0.31 10.46 20.47
C SER A 30 0.49 9.45 19.63
N GLU A 31 0.96 8.38 20.27
CA GLU A 31 1.59 7.23 19.63
C GLU A 31 0.61 6.57 18.65
N GLN A 32 -0.64 6.36 19.08
CA GLN A 32 -1.70 5.78 18.26
C GLN A 32 -1.88 6.54 16.95
N PHE A 33 -1.99 7.88 17.01
CA PHE A 33 -2.13 8.72 15.82
C PHE A 33 -0.90 8.67 14.92
N ARG A 34 0.31 8.65 15.49
CA ARG A 34 1.56 8.62 14.72
C ARG A 34 1.70 7.31 13.94
N TRP A 35 1.48 6.18 14.61
CA TRP A 35 1.57 4.87 13.97
C TRP A 35 0.42 4.65 12.97
N ARG A 36 -0.81 5.01 13.33
CA ARG A 36 -1.97 4.95 12.41
C ARG A 36 -1.74 5.78 11.15
N SER A 37 -1.27 7.01 11.28
CA SER A 37 -0.99 7.87 10.12
C SER A 37 0.10 7.26 9.24
N GLY A 38 1.19 6.76 9.83
CA GLY A 38 2.28 6.11 9.10
C GLY A 38 1.83 4.89 8.29
N TYR A 39 1.10 3.97 8.92
CA TYR A 39 0.57 2.78 8.24
C TYR A 39 -0.46 3.14 7.16
N THR A 40 -1.29 4.16 7.39
CA THR A 40 -2.29 4.59 6.40
C THR A 40 -1.62 5.18 5.16
N VAL A 41 -0.61 6.04 5.33
CA VAL A 41 0.13 6.66 4.22
C VAL A 41 0.91 5.61 3.43
N LEU A 42 1.61 4.70 4.11
CA LEU A 42 2.35 3.60 3.45
C LEU A 42 1.41 2.65 2.70
N GLY A 43 0.28 2.29 3.32
CA GLY A 43 -0.75 1.46 2.68
C GLY A 43 -1.35 2.10 1.44
N LEU A 44 -1.67 3.40 1.50
CA LEU A 44 -2.17 4.18 0.36
C LEU A 44 -1.15 4.29 -0.76
N LEU A 45 0.12 4.58 -0.46
CA LEU A 45 1.19 4.63 -1.46
C LEU A 45 1.39 3.28 -2.15
N SER A 46 1.34 2.19 -1.39
CA SER A 46 1.43 0.83 -1.94
C SER A 46 0.24 0.51 -2.85
N LEU A 47 -0.98 0.87 -2.44
CA LEU A 47 -2.18 0.71 -3.26
C LEU A 47 -2.14 1.56 -4.53
N LEU A 48 -1.69 2.81 -4.44
CA LEU A 48 -1.49 3.70 -5.58
C LEU A 48 -0.45 3.13 -6.55
N GLY A 49 0.67 2.59 -6.03
CA GLY A 49 1.67 1.89 -6.85
C GLY A 49 1.11 0.65 -7.54
N ALA A 50 0.30 -0.15 -6.84
CA ALA A 50 -0.38 -1.30 -7.42
C ALA A 50 -1.39 -0.90 -8.50
N LEU A 51 -2.21 0.13 -8.24
CA LEU A 51 -3.13 0.71 -9.22
C LEU A 51 -2.39 1.29 -10.42
N ALA A 52 -1.27 1.97 -10.22
CA ALA A 52 -0.44 2.47 -11.31
C ALA A 52 0.17 1.33 -12.14
N LEU A 53 0.52 0.18 -11.55
CA LEU A 53 1.01 -0.97 -12.32
C LEU A 53 -0.11 -1.72 -13.05
N LEU A 54 -1.30 -1.80 -12.46
CA LEU A 54 -2.46 -2.51 -13.00
C LEU A 54 -3.20 -1.68 -14.07
N PHE A 55 -3.39 -0.38 -13.81
CA PHE A 55 -4.14 0.57 -14.66
C PHE A 55 -3.25 1.58 -15.38
N GLY A 56 -1.97 1.70 -15.02
CA GLY A 56 -0.99 2.48 -15.79
C GLY A 56 -0.91 1.93 -17.20
N LYS A 57 -1.35 2.79 -18.11
CA LYS A 57 -1.58 2.58 -19.52
C LYS A 57 -0.59 1.62 -20.17
N ARG A 58 -1.14 0.59 -20.81
CA ARG A 58 -0.60 -0.04 -22.02
C ARG A 58 -0.21 1.08 -23.00
N ASN A 59 1.06 1.50 -23.05
CA ASN A 59 1.52 2.45 -24.07
C ASN A 59 2.94 2.18 -24.59
N SER A 60 3.44 0.95 -24.46
CA SER A 60 4.69 0.52 -25.11
C SER A 60 4.52 -0.85 -25.75
N ASP A 61 3.43 -1.03 -26.50
CA ASP A 61 3.31 -2.15 -27.45
C ASP A 61 2.51 -1.70 -28.67
N SER A 62 2.97 -0.62 -29.30
CA SER A 62 2.55 -0.21 -30.64
C SER A 62 3.68 0.60 -31.23
N ASP A 63 4.75 -0.09 -31.60
CA ASP A 63 5.58 0.21 -32.78
C ASP A 63 6.72 -0.81 -32.81
N ARG A 64 6.46 -1.93 -33.48
CA ARG A 64 7.49 -2.81 -34.04
C ARG A 64 7.09 -3.15 -35.45
#